data_AF-A0A958ZED1-F1
#
_entry.id   AF-A0A958ZED1-F1
#
_cell.length_a   1.000
_cell.length_b   1.000
_cell.length_c   1.000
_cell.angle_alpha   90.00
_cell.angle_beta   90.00
_cell.angle_gamma   90.00
#
_symmetry.space_group_name_H-M   'P 1'
#
loop_
_entity.id
_entity.type
_entity.pdbx_description
1 polymer ?
#
loop_
_entity_poly.entity_id
_entity_poly.type
_entity_poly.pdbx_seq_one_letter_code
_entity_poly.pdbx_strand_id
1 'polypeptide(L)'
;MKELDNSTIESSKLAEQAFNFWFKDKEHIRSPFPDYIRPQLKRDSTEKFFEWAKNVPEKAKEELNEEMIGEKFEELIFETAMGLVKTEDEKITILYPFLPRIGDKIVNENNEEQIVTDRSILKDADHSFLKVKITDSKTGKISETKFELPFTV
;
A
#
# COMPACT_ATOMS: atom_id res chain seq x y z
N MET A 1 29.15 -6.02 13.50
CA MET A 1 27.97 -6.09 12.61
C MET A 1 28.19 -7.30 11.72
N LYS A 2 27.33 -8.31 11.79
CA LYS A 2 27.46 -9.50 10.94
C LYS A 2 26.97 -9.14 9.54
N GLU A 3 27.71 -9.60 8.54
CA GLU A 3 27.46 -9.41 7.11
C GLU A 3 25.97 -9.60 6.77
N LEU A 4 25.43 -8.71 5.94
CA LEU A 4 24.21 -8.94 5.16
C LEU A 4 24.50 -10.05 4.14
N ASP A 5 24.72 -11.26 4.65
CA ASP A 5 24.79 -12.48 3.84
C ASP A 5 23.35 -12.89 3.50
N ASN A 6 23.14 -13.38 2.28
CA ASN A 6 21.84 -13.85 1.75
C ASN A 6 21.20 -14.97 2.60
N SER A 7 21.91 -15.45 3.62
CA SER A 7 21.54 -16.50 4.57
C SER A 7 21.20 -15.98 5.98
N THR A 8 21.33 -14.68 6.26
CA THR A 8 21.12 -14.17 7.63
C THR A 8 19.65 -14.22 8.03
N ILE A 9 19.40 -14.95 9.11
CA ILE A 9 18.11 -15.08 9.81
C ILE A 9 17.44 -13.71 10.05
N GLU A 10 18.21 -12.63 10.14
CA GLU A 10 17.74 -11.25 10.34
C GLU A 10 17.00 -10.69 9.11
N SER A 11 17.52 -10.87 7.90
CA SER A 11 16.83 -10.48 6.65
C SER A 11 15.52 -11.26 6.46
N SER A 12 15.52 -12.55 6.80
CA SER A 12 14.32 -13.40 6.80
C SER A 12 13.29 -12.96 7.84
N LYS A 13 13.74 -12.56 9.04
CA LYS A 13 12.85 -12.06 10.10
C LYS A 13 12.23 -10.72 9.74
N LEU A 14 13.01 -9.79 9.18
CA LEU A 14 12.51 -8.50 8.72
C LEU A 14 11.45 -8.70 7.63
N ALA A 15 11.73 -9.58 6.66
CA ALA A 15 10.79 -9.87 5.60
C ALA A 15 9.48 -10.44 6.14
N GLU A 16 9.57 -11.41 7.06
CA GLU A 16 8.40 -11.96 7.73
C GLU A 16 7.62 -10.91 8.54
N GLN A 17 8.31 -9.99 9.23
CA GLN A 17 7.67 -8.90 9.98
C GLN A 17 6.90 -7.96 9.05
N ALA A 18 7.49 -7.53 7.94
CA ALA A 18 6.83 -6.67 6.97
C ALA A 18 5.59 -7.35 6.36
N PHE A 19 5.69 -8.62 5.95
CA PHE A 19 4.52 -9.35 5.44
C PHE A 19 3.45 -9.56 6.52
N ASN A 20 3.85 -9.88 7.75
CA ASN A 20 2.91 -10.02 8.87
C ASN A 20 2.20 -8.71 9.20
N PHE A 21 2.90 -7.58 9.06
CA PHE A 21 2.33 -6.26 9.24
C PHE A 21 1.33 -5.94 8.14
N TRP A 22 1.72 -6.08 6.87
CA TRP A 22 0.94 -5.60 5.74
C TRP A 22 -0.12 -6.57 5.23
N PHE A 23 0.02 -7.89 5.42
CA PHE A 23 -0.97 -8.87 4.94
C PHE A 23 -2.09 -9.14 5.94
N LYS A 24 -2.05 -8.52 7.12
CA LYS A 24 -3.08 -8.68 8.14
C LYS A 24 -3.79 -7.37 8.37
N ASP A 25 -5.11 -7.44 8.32
CA ASP A 25 -5.92 -6.36 8.84
C ASP A 25 -5.69 -6.26 10.35
N LYS A 26 -5.47 -5.03 10.81
CA LYS A 26 -5.41 -4.60 12.21
C LYS A 26 -6.52 -3.58 12.42
N GLU A 27 -6.85 -3.29 13.68
CA GLU A 27 -7.98 -2.44 14.07
C GLU A 27 -8.30 -1.28 13.11
N HIS A 28 -7.30 -0.45 12.81
CA HIS A 28 -7.44 0.73 11.94
C HIS A 28 -6.62 0.64 10.64
N ILE A 29 -5.93 -0.48 10.38
CA ILE A 29 -5.06 -0.65 9.21
C ILE A 29 -5.52 -1.89 8.44
N ARG A 30 -6.06 -1.68 7.26
CA ARG A 30 -6.43 -2.77 6.35
C ARG A 30 -5.27 -3.05 5.41
N SER A 31 -5.00 -4.31 5.15
CA SER A 31 -4.05 -4.74 4.12
C SER A 31 -4.39 -4.06 2.79
N PRO A 32 -3.44 -3.36 2.16
CA PRO A 32 -3.66 -2.79 0.83
C PRO A 32 -3.59 -3.83 -0.28
N PHE A 33 -3.19 -5.06 0.04
CA PHE A 33 -2.87 -6.10 -0.93
C PHE A 33 -4.01 -7.12 -1.04
N PRO A 34 -4.66 -7.24 -2.21
CA PRO A 34 -5.65 -8.27 -2.47
C PRO A 34 -5.10 -9.68 -2.24
N ASP A 35 -5.92 -10.57 -1.70
CA ASP A 35 -5.48 -11.93 -1.33
C ASP A 35 -4.83 -12.70 -2.49
N TYR A 36 -5.34 -12.51 -3.71
CA TYR A 36 -4.87 -13.23 -4.88
C TYR A 36 -3.44 -12.87 -5.31
N ILE A 37 -2.94 -11.66 -4.99
CA ILE A 37 -1.57 -11.27 -5.31
C ILE A 37 -0.57 -11.69 -4.25
N ARG A 38 -1.00 -11.90 -3.00
CA ARG A 38 -0.09 -12.08 -1.84
C ARG A 38 0.97 -13.17 -2.01
N PRO A 39 0.67 -14.38 -2.55
CA PRO A 39 1.67 -15.41 -2.73
C PRO A 39 2.76 -15.01 -3.74
N GLN A 40 2.38 -14.32 -4.82
CA GLN A 40 3.29 -13.87 -5.86
C GLN A 40 4.08 -12.64 -5.38
N LEU A 41 3.39 -11.68 -4.79
CA LEU A 41 3.96 -10.48 -4.17
C LEU A 41 5.07 -10.86 -3.19
N LYS A 42 4.80 -11.81 -2.28
CA LYS A 42 5.79 -12.29 -1.30
C LYS A 42 7.06 -12.82 -1.98
N ARG A 43 6.91 -13.59 -3.05
CA ARG A 43 8.03 -14.20 -3.77
C ARG A 43 8.86 -13.13 -4.48
N ASP A 44 8.18 -12.32 -5.28
CA ASP A 44 8.83 -11.37 -6.20
C ASP A 44 9.48 -10.22 -5.44
N SER A 45 8.84 -9.70 -4.39
CA SER A 45 9.45 -8.63 -3.59
C SER A 45 10.65 -9.14 -2.78
N THR A 46 10.61 -10.39 -2.31
CA THR A 46 11.75 -11.02 -1.63
C THR A 46 12.92 -11.22 -2.60
N GLU A 47 12.65 -11.68 -3.82
CA GLU A 47 13.68 -11.83 -4.86
C GLU A 47 14.33 -10.49 -5.22
N LYS A 48 13.51 -9.46 -5.49
CA LYS A 48 13.99 -8.10 -5.73
C LYS A 48 14.81 -7.54 -4.57
N PHE A 49 14.43 -7.84 -3.33
CA PHE A 49 15.16 -7.39 -2.16
C PHE A 49 16.55 -8.00 -2.06
N PHE A 50 16.67 -9.32 -2.27
CA PHE A 50 17.98 -9.97 -2.31
C PHE A 50 18.83 -9.51 -3.49
N GLU A 51 18.22 -9.24 -4.65
CA GLU A 51 18.91 -8.64 -5.79
C GLU A 51 19.44 -7.24 -5.44
N TRP A 52 18.62 -6.39 -4.82
CA TRP A 52 19.05 -5.08 -4.33
C TRP A 52 20.20 -5.22 -3.33
N ALA A 53 20.06 -6.06 -2.31
CA ALA A 53 21.05 -6.24 -1.24
C ALA A 53 22.42 -6.69 -1.79
N LYS A 54 22.44 -7.57 -2.80
CA LYS A 54 23.68 -8.01 -3.47
C LYS A 54 24.40 -6.88 -4.21
N ASN A 55 23.65 -5.91 -4.70
CA ASN A 55 24.16 -4.79 -5.50
C ASN A 55 24.52 -3.56 -4.66
N VAL A 56 24.31 -3.58 -3.33
CA VAL A 56 24.71 -2.49 -2.44
C VAL A 56 26.26 -2.41 -2.39
N PRO A 57 26.86 -1.26 -2.70
CA PRO A 57 28.31 -1.08 -2.59
C PRO A 57 28.82 -1.29 -1.16
N GLU A 58 30.00 -1.87 -0.99
CA GLU A 58 30.53 -2.20 0.33
C GLU A 58 30.59 -1.01 1.30
N LYS A 59 30.97 0.17 0.80
CA LYS A 59 30.97 1.41 1.57
C LYS A 59 29.59 1.85 2.06
N ALA A 60 28.55 1.57 1.27
CA ALA A 60 27.17 1.89 1.63
C ALA A 60 26.62 0.90 2.66
N LYS A 61 27.10 -0.36 2.67
CA LYS A 61 26.69 -1.36 3.67
C LYS A 61 27.05 -0.94 5.10
N GLU A 62 28.12 -0.18 5.28
CA GLU A 62 28.53 0.35 6.59
C GLU A 62 27.57 1.44 7.11
N GLU A 63 26.83 2.10 6.21
CA GLU A 63 25.86 3.16 6.54
C GLU A 63 24.43 2.63 6.65
N LEU A 64 24.16 1.41 6.17
CA LEU A 64 22.85 0.79 6.27
C LEU A 64 22.53 0.36 7.71
N ASN A 65 21.42 0.86 8.22
CA ASN A 65 20.81 0.40 9.46
C ASN A 65 19.55 -0.44 9.18
N GLU A 66 19.00 -1.08 10.22
CA GLU A 66 17.81 -1.93 10.10
C GLU A 66 16.57 -1.18 9.60
N GLU A 67 16.42 0.10 9.96
CA GLU A 67 15.30 0.96 9.53
C GLU A 67 15.35 1.21 8.02
N MET A 68 16.50 1.63 7.48
CA MET A 68 16.70 1.85 6.04
C MET A 68 16.49 0.57 5.22
N ILE A 69 16.95 -0.57 5.74
CA ILE A 69 16.75 -1.87 5.10
C ILE A 69 15.25 -2.21 5.11
N GLY A 70 14.56 -1.95 6.21
CA GLY A 70 13.12 -2.12 6.36
C GLY A 70 12.32 -1.27 5.38
N GLU A 71 12.56 0.03 5.35
CA GLU A 71 11.94 0.97 4.42
C GLU A 71 12.15 0.55 2.97
N LYS A 72 13.38 0.14 2.62
CA LYS A 72 13.65 -0.32 1.26
C LYS A 72 12.88 -1.58 0.92
N PHE A 73 12.75 -2.51 1.87
CA PHE A 73 11.95 -3.70 1.64
C PHE A 73 10.47 -3.37 1.46
N GLU A 74 9.91 -2.46 2.26
CA GLU A 74 8.55 -1.98 2.09
C GLU A 74 8.34 -1.32 0.72
N GLU A 75 9.25 -0.45 0.29
CA GLU A 75 9.22 0.15 -1.05
C GLU A 75 9.11 -0.93 -2.14
N LEU A 76 9.92 -1.98 -2.06
CA LEU A 76 9.90 -3.09 -3.02
C LEU A 76 8.60 -3.90 -2.97
N ILE A 77 7.99 -4.07 -1.80
CA ILE A 77 6.66 -4.69 -1.67
C ILE A 77 5.64 -3.84 -2.43
N PHE A 78 5.56 -2.54 -2.16
CA PHE A 78 4.58 -1.67 -2.79
C PHE A 78 4.78 -1.54 -4.30
N GLU A 79 6.02 -1.36 -4.76
CA GLU A 79 6.37 -1.31 -6.19
C GLU A 79 5.96 -2.61 -6.91
N THR A 80 6.26 -3.77 -6.30
CA THR A 80 5.90 -5.07 -6.86
C THR A 80 4.39 -5.26 -6.91
N ALA A 81 3.66 -4.85 -5.87
CA ALA A 81 2.22 -4.97 -5.82
C ALA A 81 1.53 -4.15 -6.93
N MET A 82 2.06 -2.96 -7.26
CA MET A 82 1.55 -2.11 -8.35
C MET A 82 1.59 -2.81 -9.72
N GLY A 83 2.54 -3.72 -9.95
CA GLY A 83 2.63 -4.53 -11.16
C GLY A 83 1.74 -5.78 -11.18
N LEU A 84 1.17 -6.18 -10.04
CA LEU A 84 0.39 -7.42 -9.90
C LEU A 84 -1.12 -7.22 -9.86
N VAL A 85 -1.59 -6.04 -9.43
CA VAL A 85 -3.01 -5.72 -9.36
C VAL A 85 -3.62 -5.45 -10.73
N LYS A 86 -4.94 -5.66 -10.85
CA LYS A 86 -5.63 -5.67 -12.14
C LYS A 86 -6.48 -4.43 -12.37
N THR A 87 -6.92 -3.78 -11.30
CA THR A 87 -7.88 -2.68 -11.37
C THR A 87 -7.27 -1.37 -10.88
N GLU A 88 -7.80 -0.26 -11.39
CA GLU A 88 -7.40 1.07 -10.92
C GLU A 88 -7.76 1.29 -9.45
N ASP A 89 -8.86 0.71 -8.96
CA ASP A 89 -9.23 0.81 -7.54
C ASP A 89 -8.20 0.11 -6.62
N GLU A 90 -7.68 -1.04 -7.03
CA GLU A 90 -6.60 -1.72 -6.31
C GLU A 90 -5.31 -0.90 -6.33
N LYS A 91 -4.97 -0.27 -7.47
CA LYS A 91 -3.82 0.63 -7.56
C LYS A 91 -3.96 1.83 -6.62
N ILE A 92 -5.14 2.46 -6.59
CA ILE A 92 -5.46 3.56 -5.65
C ILE A 92 -5.29 3.07 -4.22
N THR A 93 -5.74 1.84 -3.90
CA THR A 93 -5.60 1.25 -2.57
C THR A 93 -4.14 1.04 -2.18
N ILE A 94 -3.29 0.61 -3.11
CA ILE A 94 -1.86 0.43 -2.84
C ILE A 94 -1.16 1.78 -2.64
N LEU A 95 -1.43 2.76 -3.49
CA LEU A 95 -0.84 4.09 -3.41
C LEU A 95 -1.29 4.86 -2.17
N TYR A 96 -2.55 4.67 -1.77
CA TYR A 96 -3.17 5.41 -0.68
C TYR A 96 -3.90 4.46 0.29
N PRO A 97 -3.17 3.62 1.04
CA PRO A 97 -3.72 2.51 1.84
C PRO A 97 -4.66 2.96 2.97
N PHE A 98 -4.53 4.21 3.41
CA PHE A 98 -5.29 4.81 4.50
C PHE A 98 -6.51 5.63 4.05
N LEU A 99 -6.75 5.75 2.73
CA LEU A 99 -7.92 6.46 2.21
C LEU A 99 -9.16 5.54 2.14
N PRO A 100 -10.38 6.12 2.12
CA PRO A 100 -11.62 5.35 1.99
C PRO A 100 -11.58 4.43 0.77
N ARG A 101 -12.07 3.20 0.91
CA ARG A 101 -12.13 2.15 -0.12
C ARG A 101 -13.56 1.89 -0.56
N ILE A 102 -13.73 1.30 -1.74
CA ILE A 102 -15.06 0.83 -2.18
C ILE A 102 -15.61 -0.15 -1.13
N GLY A 103 -16.87 0.03 -0.77
CA GLY A 103 -17.56 -0.71 0.28
C GLY A 103 -17.45 -0.10 1.69
N ASP A 104 -16.64 0.94 1.88
CA ASP A 104 -16.55 1.61 3.18
C ASP A 104 -17.83 2.33 3.53
N LYS A 105 -18.25 2.16 4.79
CA LYS A 105 -19.38 2.87 5.38
C LYS A 105 -18.94 4.22 5.91
N ILE A 106 -19.67 5.26 5.55
CA ILE A 106 -19.47 6.63 6.01
C ILE A 106 -20.79 7.10 6.60
N VAL A 107 -20.72 7.89 7.68
CA VAL A 107 -21.91 8.48 8.31
C VAL A 107 -21.93 9.96 7.98
N ASN A 108 -23.05 10.46 7.45
CA ASN A 108 -23.22 11.88 7.17
C ASN A 108 -23.58 12.67 8.44
N GLU A 109 -23.68 14.00 8.33
CA GLU A 109 -24.05 14.89 9.44
C GLU A 109 -25.43 14.58 10.05
N ASN A 110 -26.33 13.95 9.28
CA ASN A 110 -27.65 13.53 9.72
C ASN A 110 -27.67 12.13 10.35
N ASN A 111 -26.50 11.53 10.59
CA ASN A 111 -26.33 10.19 11.12
C ASN A 111 -26.91 9.07 10.20
N GLU A 112 -26.89 9.32 8.88
CA GLU A 112 -27.32 8.37 7.87
C GLU A 112 -26.12 7.63 7.28
N GLU A 113 -26.25 6.31 7.16
CA GLU A 113 -25.21 5.44 6.60
C GLU A 113 -25.17 5.58 5.08
N GLN A 114 -23.97 5.82 4.57
CA GLN A 114 -23.65 5.88 3.15
C GLN A 114 -22.49 4.93 2.85
N ILE A 115 -22.35 4.52 1.60
CA ILE A 115 -21.33 3.57 1.16
C ILE A 115 -20.51 4.19 0.04
N VAL A 116 -19.19 4.06 0.12
CA VAL A 116 -18.30 4.38 -1.01
C VAL A 116 -18.53 3.38 -2.13
N THR A 117 -18.96 3.85 -3.29
CA THR A 117 -19.30 2.99 -4.43
C THR A 117 -18.31 3.07 -5.58
N ASP A 118 -17.52 4.14 -5.65
CA ASP A 118 -16.57 4.35 -6.74
C ASP A 118 -15.48 5.34 -6.33
N ARG A 119 -14.30 5.21 -6.94
CA ARG A 119 -13.12 6.05 -6.66
C ARG A 119 -12.32 6.27 -7.93
N SER A 120 -11.80 7.48 -8.10
CA SER A 120 -10.91 7.82 -9.21
C SER A 120 -9.93 8.92 -8.84
N ILE A 121 -8.78 8.97 -9.51
CA ILE A 121 -7.83 10.07 -9.38
C ILE A 121 -8.16 11.12 -10.44
N LEU A 122 -8.34 12.37 -10.02
CA LEU A 122 -8.43 13.54 -10.88
C LEU A 122 -7.15 14.36 -10.79
N LYS A 123 -6.55 14.68 -11.93
CA LYS A 123 -5.43 15.63 -12.01
C LYS A 123 -5.96 16.99 -12.46
N ASP A 124 -5.62 18.03 -11.71
CA ASP A 124 -6.00 19.41 -11.98
C ASP A 124 -4.77 20.31 -11.79
N ALA A 125 -4.18 20.74 -12.91
CA ALA A 125 -2.89 21.44 -12.97
C ALA A 125 -1.81 20.69 -12.17
N ASP A 126 -1.34 21.29 -11.07
CA ASP A 126 -0.26 20.77 -10.22
C ASP A 126 -0.78 19.85 -9.09
N HIS A 127 -2.10 19.69 -8.95
CA HIS A 127 -2.73 18.97 -7.85
C HIS A 127 -3.39 17.67 -8.33
N SER A 128 -3.33 16.64 -7.47
CA SER A 128 -4.09 15.40 -7.65
C SER A 128 -5.16 15.28 -6.57
N PHE A 129 -6.33 14.78 -6.93
CA PHE A 129 -7.45 14.60 -6.02
C PHE A 129 -7.98 13.17 -6.11
N LEU A 130 -8.31 12.57 -4.97
CA LEU A 130 -9.15 11.38 -4.92
C LEU A 130 -10.60 11.82 -4.98
N LYS A 131 -11.27 11.56 -6.10
CA LYS A 131 -12.71 11.69 -6.23
C LYS A 131 -13.37 10.43 -5.69
N VAL A 132 -14.31 10.60 -4.76
CA VAL A 132 -15.05 9.51 -4.12
C VAL A 132 -16.54 9.69 -4.41
N LYS A 133 -17.17 8.64 -4.92
CA LYS A 133 -18.62 8.55 -5.08
C LYS A 133 -19.20 7.82 -3.88
N ILE A 134 -20.23 8.42 -3.30
CA ILE A 134 -20.88 7.94 -2.09
C ILE A 134 -22.37 7.74 -2.42
N THR A 135 -22.92 6.59 -2.05
CA THR A 135 -24.33 6.28 -2.24
C THR A 135 -25.00 6.12 -0.88
N ASP A 136 -26.09 6.85 -0.68
CA ASP A 136 -26.92 6.72 0.51
C ASP A 136 -27.62 5.35 0.53
N SER A 137 -27.45 4.60 1.63
CA SER A 137 -27.93 3.23 1.73
C SER A 137 -29.46 3.09 1.74
N LYS A 138 -30.20 4.16 2.08
CA LYS A 138 -31.67 4.12 2.20
C LYS A 138 -32.36 4.67 0.96
N THR A 139 -31.84 5.77 0.42
CA THR A 139 -32.47 6.53 -0.67
C THR A 139 -31.87 6.20 -2.03
N GLY A 140 -30.69 5.58 -2.07
CA GLY A 140 -29.94 5.34 -3.31
C GLY A 140 -29.40 6.62 -3.94
N LYS A 141 -29.51 7.76 -3.25
CA LYS A 141 -29.02 9.05 -3.74
C LYS A 141 -27.49 9.00 -3.79
N ILE A 142 -26.95 9.45 -4.92
CA ILE A 142 -25.51 9.52 -5.17
C ILE A 142 -25.01 10.95 -4.90
N SER A 143 -23.91 11.05 -4.16
CA SER A 143 -23.13 12.27 -4.01
C SER A 143 -21.66 12.01 -4.36
N GLU A 144 -20.94 13.07 -4.68
CA GLU A 144 -19.51 13.01 -4.97
C GLU A 144 -18.77 14.00 -4.09
N THR A 145 -17.60 13.61 -3.62
CA THR A 145 -16.67 14.47 -2.88
C THR A 145 -15.26 14.25 -3.41
N LYS A 146 -14.34 15.16 -3.09
CA LYS A 146 -12.92 15.02 -3.44
C LYS A 146 -12.01 15.45 -2.31
N PHE A 147 -10.88 14.78 -2.18
CA PHE A 147 -9.83 15.10 -1.22
C PHE A 147 -8.52 15.28 -1.98
N GLU A 148 -7.74 16.28 -1.60
CA GLU A 148 -6.42 16.51 -2.19
C GLU A 148 -5.46 15.40 -1.76
N LEU A 149 -4.65 14.92 -2.71
CA LEU A 149 -3.66 13.88 -2.50
C LEU A 149 -2.30 14.54 -2.25
N PRO A 150 -1.52 14.06 -1.26
CA PRO A 150 -0.26 14.69 -0.85
C PRO A 150 0.85 14.58 -1.90
N PHE A 151 0.74 13.65 -2.86
CA PHE A 151 1.75 13.43 -3.88
C PHE A 151 1.09 13.20 -5.25
N THR A 152 1.60 13.90 -6.26
CA THR A 152 1.30 13.68 -7.67
C THR A 152 2.09 12.46 -8.13
N VAL A 153 1.41 11.38 -8.52
CA VAL A 153 2.04 10.19 -9.15
C VAL A 153 2.31 10.47 -10.62
#